data_AF-A0A3C0ET90-F1
#
_entry.id   AF-A0A3C0ET90-F1
#
_cell.length_a   1.000
_cell.length_b   1.000
_cell.length_c   1.000
_cell.angle_alpha   90.00
_cell.angle_beta   90.00
_cell.angle_gamma   90.00
#
_symmetry.space_group_name_H-M   'P 1'
#
loop_
_entity.id
_entity.type
_entity.pdbx_description
1 polymer ?
#
loop_
_entity_poly.entity_id
_entity_poly.type
_entity_poly.pdbx_seq_one_letter_code
_entity_poly.pdbx_strand_id
1 'polypeptide(L)'
;MRPAADEFEDRLYRNDLPLHYVFQMNLLVAHAIDHIVAMRKAMGKPSYRKSLVKEFDDIYAVKGAIFLNQKFQLVDAVNNSLKHIEIDPKMYPDLISQYGNLSFRCLQEHDGLVVFKVDEYQFDFSRVVLRPIIEVFTRWVFDEVEDVIEFALGEYPFDKEACDVDDFDDPIDQMIDYCNPTCLDCGEDEEKCRCAEFLYADDNGEFRPDWDEDFDFDAVMSRISGAYRKN
;
A
#
# COMPACT_ATOMS: atom_id res chain seq x y z
N MET A 1 9.40 -0.72 -12.52
CA MET A 1 8.81 0.47 -11.85
C MET A 1 9.81 1.23 -10.97
N ARG A 2 10.96 0.66 -10.58
CA ARG A 2 11.83 1.22 -9.52
C ARG A 2 12.19 2.71 -9.62
N PRO A 3 12.68 3.27 -10.76
CA PRO A 3 12.99 4.70 -10.81
C PRO A 3 11.78 5.63 -10.56
N ALA A 4 10.58 5.21 -10.98
CA ALA A 4 9.36 5.96 -10.74
C ALA A 4 8.87 5.83 -9.30
N ALA A 5 9.17 4.69 -8.64
CA ALA A 5 8.87 4.49 -7.23
C ALA A 5 9.79 5.35 -6.35
N ASP A 6 11.09 5.39 -6.64
CA ASP A 6 12.05 6.22 -5.91
C ASP A 6 11.66 7.70 -5.98
N GLU A 7 11.29 8.21 -7.17
CA GLU A 7 10.80 9.59 -7.30
C GLU A 7 9.48 9.81 -6.54
N PHE A 8 8.58 8.82 -6.53
CA PHE A 8 7.32 8.91 -5.84
C PHE A 8 7.52 8.98 -4.32
N GLU A 9 8.36 8.12 -3.74
CA GLU A 9 8.72 8.15 -2.32
C GLU A 9 9.38 9.47 -1.92
N ASP A 10 10.34 9.96 -2.71
CA ASP A 10 11.01 11.24 -2.45
C ASP A 10 10.02 12.41 -2.41
N ARG A 11 8.99 12.39 -3.27
CA ARG A 11 7.94 13.43 -3.30
C ARG A 11 6.93 13.25 -2.17
N LEU A 12 6.57 12.01 -1.86
CA LEU A 12 5.68 11.64 -0.76
C LEU A 12 6.26 12.15 0.57
N TYR A 13 7.53 11.81 0.85
CA TYR A 13 8.26 12.24 2.05
C TYR A 13 8.29 13.77 2.21
N ARG A 14 8.40 14.51 1.11
CA ARG A 14 8.43 15.99 1.10
C ARG A 14 7.05 16.65 1.12
N ASN A 15 5.96 15.87 1.06
CA ASN A 15 4.60 16.38 0.83
C ASN A 15 4.53 17.31 -0.40
N ASP A 16 5.12 16.87 -1.52
CA ASP A 16 5.17 17.60 -2.80
C ASP A 16 4.65 16.72 -3.95
N LEU A 17 3.46 16.16 -3.74
CA LEU A 17 2.78 15.33 -4.73
C LEU A 17 1.65 16.11 -5.40
N PRO A 18 1.85 16.61 -6.63
CA PRO A 18 0.76 17.22 -7.37
C PRO A 18 -0.18 16.12 -7.92
N LEU A 19 -1.47 16.45 -8.06
CA LEU A 19 -2.55 15.55 -8.46
C LEU A 19 -2.28 14.90 -9.82
N HIS A 20 -1.72 15.65 -10.77
CA HIS A 20 -1.39 15.09 -12.08
C HIS A 20 -0.32 14.00 -11.99
N TYR A 21 0.61 14.09 -11.04
CA TYR A 21 1.63 13.07 -10.81
C TYR A 21 1.02 11.84 -10.14
N VAL A 22 0.11 12.02 -9.19
CA VAL A 22 -0.64 10.92 -8.57
C VAL A 22 -1.51 10.17 -9.58
N PHE A 23 -2.14 10.86 -10.53
CA PHE A 23 -2.81 10.20 -11.65
C PHE A 23 -1.86 9.42 -12.56
N GLN A 24 -0.65 9.93 -12.82
CA GLN A 24 0.37 9.21 -13.59
C GLN A 24 0.80 7.93 -12.88
N MET A 25 1.04 7.98 -11.57
CA MET A 25 1.40 6.81 -10.77
C MET A 25 0.27 5.79 -10.71
N ASN A 26 -0.98 6.23 -10.54
CA ASN A 26 -2.16 5.38 -10.61
C ASN A 26 -2.26 4.65 -11.97
N LEU A 27 -1.99 5.35 -13.07
CA LEU A 27 -1.98 4.77 -14.41
C LEU A 27 -0.84 3.74 -14.58
N LEU A 28 0.35 4.04 -14.06
CA LEU A 28 1.50 3.14 -14.10
C LEU A 28 1.20 1.83 -13.37
N VAL A 29 0.64 1.91 -12.16
CA VAL A 29 0.19 0.74 -11.38
C VAL A 29 -0.88 -0.03 -12.15
N ALA A 30 -1.89 0.66 -12.69
CA ALA A 30 -2.95 0.01 -13.46
C ALA A 30 -2.42 -0.74 -14.68
N HIS A 31 -1.38 -0.23 -15.35
CA HIS A 31 -0.71 -0.90 -16.45
C HIS A 31 0.17 -2.07 -16.01
N ALA A 32 0.80 -2.01 -14.84
CA ALA A 32 1.50 -3.16 -14.28
C ALA A 32 0.55 -4.36 -14.08
N ILE A 33 -0.68 -4.09 -13.62
CA ILE A 33 -1.75 -5.11 -13.52
C ILE A 33 -2.12 -5.66 -14.90
N ASP A 34 -2.20 -4.82 -15.95
CA ASP A 34 -2.47 -5.29 -17.32
C ASP A 34 -1.39 -6.26 -17.82
N HIS A 35 -0.12 -6.00 -17.48
CA HIS A 35 0.98 -6.91 -17.81
C HIS A 35 0.83 -8.26 -17.12
N ILE A 36 0.43 -8.30 -15.84
CA ILE A 36 0.16 -9.55 -15.13
C ILE A 36 -0.97 -10.33 -15.78
N VAL A 37 -2.07 -9.67 -16.16
CA VAL A 37 -3.17 -10.30 -16.91
C VAL A 37 -2.67 -10.92 -18.21
N ALA A 38 -1.83 -10.19 -18.96
CA ALA A 38 -1.26 -10.67 -20.21
C ALA A 38 -0.33 -11.88 -20.01
N MET A 39 0.51 -11.86 -18.97
CA MET A 39 1.38 -12.99 -18.60
C MET A 39 0.56 -14.24 -18.25
N ARG A 40 -0.42 -14.11 -17.34
CA ARG A 40 -1.33 -15.20 -16.98
C ARG A 40 -2.04 -15.80 -18.19
N LYS A 41 -2.50 -14.96 -19.12
CA LYS A 41 -3.11 -15.40 -20.37
C LYS A 41 -2.13 -16.18 -21.26
N ALA A 42 -0.90 -15.70 -21.41
CA ALA A 42 0.15 -16.37 -22.18
C ALA A 42 0.50 -17.76 -21.60
N MET A 43 0.37 -17.92 -20.29
CA MET A 43 0.60 -19.17 -19.57
C MET A 43 -0.60 -20.14 -19.55
N GLY A 44 -1.70 -19.80 -20.22
CA GLY A 44 -2.90 -20.64 -20.24
C GLY A 44 -3.72 -20.66 -18.95
N LYS A 45 -3.44 -19.75 -18.01
CA LYS A 45 -4.24 -19.48 -16.80
C LYS A 45 -4.96 -18.12 -16.95
N PRO A 46 -5.88 -17.94 -17.92
CA PRO A 46 -6.49 -16.64 -18.16
C PRO A 46 -7.25 -16.16 -16.91
N SER A 47 -6.86 -15.00 -16.39
CA SER A 47 -7.63 -14.30 -15.36
C SER A 47 -8.28 -13.06 -15.96
N TYR A 48 -9.49 -12.75 -15.52
CA TYR A 48 -10.09 -11.46 -15.81
C TYR A 48 -9.46 -10.42 -14.89
N ARG A 49 -9.16 -9.22 -15.40
CA ARG A 49 -8.59 -8.11 -14.64
C ARG A 49 -9.32 -7.89 -13.30
N LYS A 50 -10.65 -7.91 -13.31
CA LYS A 50 -11.48 -7.77 -12.11
C LYS A 50 -11.20 -8.84 -11.05
N SER A 51 -11.02 -10.10 -11.47
CA SER A 51 -10.68 -11.20 -10.57
C SER A 51 -9.26 -11.05 -10.03
N LEU A 52 -8.31 -10.72 -10.90
CA LEU A 52 -6.91 -10.51 -10.51
C LEU A 52 -6.74 -9.40 -9.47
N VAL A 53 -7.39 -8.26 -9.68
CA VAL A 53 -7.34 -7.11 -8.77
C VAL A 53 -7.83 -7.50 -7.38
N LYS A 54 -8.94 -8.25 -7.29
CA LYS A 54 -9.45 -8.75 -6.01
C LYS A 54 -8.51 -9.79 -5.38
N GLU A 55 -8.01 -10.73 -6.17
CA GLU A 55 -7.03 -11.71 -5.70
C GLU A 55 -5.76 -11.04 -5.16
N PHE A 56 -5.30 -9.94 -5.76
CA PHE A 56 -4.13 -9.20 -5.29
C PHE A 56 -4.40 -8.45 -3.98
N ASP A 57 -5.60 -7.88 -3.83
CA ASP A 57 -6.04 -7.32 -2.54
C ASP A 57 -6.06 -8.41 -1.44
N ASP A 58 -6.47 -9.65 -1.78
CA ASP A 58 -6.49 -10.79 -0.85
C ASP A 58 -5.09 -11.35 -0.54
N ILE A 59 -4.24 -11.51 -1.55
CA ILE A 59 -2.91 -12.15 -1.44
C ILE A 59 -1.90 -11.23 -0.77
N TYR A 60 -1.86 -9.96 -1.18
CA TYR A 60 -0.82 -9.04 -0.72
C TYR A 60 -1.25 -8.18 0.47
N ALA A 61 -2.46 -8.42 1.01
CA ALA A 61 -3.02 -7.89 2.26
C ALA A 61 -2.25 -6.69 2.80
N VAL A 62 -2.39 -5.59 2.09
CA VAL A 62 -1.51 -4.44 2.18
C VAL A 62 -1.88 -3.66 3.45
N LYS A 63 -1.01 -3.64 4.47
CA LYS A 63 -1.28 -3.13 5.84
C LYS A 63 -2.04 -1.78 5.84
N GLY A 64 -3.00 -1.64 6.75
CA GLY A 64 -3.91 -0.50 6.87
C GLY A 64 -5.18 -0.92 7.59
N ALA A 65 -5.24 -0.71 8.90
CA ALA A 65 -6.24 -1.25 9.80
C ALA A 65 -7.66 -0.72 9.53
N ILE A 66 -7.81 0.37 8.77
CA ILE A 66 -9.12 0.96 8.44
C ILE A 66 -9.57 0.62 7.01
N PHE A 67 -8.63 0.37 6.10
CA PHE A 67 -8.92 -0.04 4.72
C PHE A 67 -8.71 -1.53 4.53
N LEU A 68 -9.70 -2.32 4.96
CA LEU A 68 -9.73 -3.75 4.66
C LEU A 68 -9.79 -3.97 3.12
N ASN A 69 -8.64 -4.35 2.55
CA ASN A 69 -8.41 -5.04 1.26
C ASN A 69 -9.21 -4.60 0.03
N GLN A 70 -9.09 -3.33 -0.39
CA GLN A 70 -9.64 -2.87 -1.69
C GLN A 70 -8.74 -1.83 -2.38
N LYS A 71 -7.44 -1.82 -2.08
CA LYS A 71 -6.51 -0.79 -2.57
C LYS A 71 -6.26 -0.97 -4.08
N PHE A 72 -6.04 -2.20 -4.54
CA PHE A 72 -5.92 -2.48 -5.97
C PHE A 72 -7.23 -2.17 -6.70
N GLN A 73 -8.37 -2.50 -6.08
CA GLN A 73 -9.69 -2.13 -6.57
C GLN A 73 -9.90 -0.61 -6.70
N LEU A 74 -9.46 0.18 -5.72
CA LEU A 74 -9.50 1.65 -5.77
C LEU A 74 -8.64 2.21 -6.90
N VAL A 75 -7.42 1.72 -7.09
CA VAL A 75 -6.56 2.12 -8.23
C VAL A 75 -7.25 1.85 -9.56
N ASP A 76 -7.86 0.67 -9.71
CA ASP A 76 -8.57 0.29 -10.91
C ASP A 76 -9.81 1.17 -11.14
N ALA A 77 -10.58 1.47 -10.10
CA ALA A 77 -11.75 2.34 -10.17
C ALA A 77 -11.38 3.78 -10.55
N VAL A 78 -10.34 4.36 -9.92
CA VAL A 78 -9.83 5.69 -10.25
C VAL A 78 -9.37 5.73 -11.72
N ASN A 79 -8.62 4.72 -12.17
CA ASN A 79 -8.17 4.63 -13.57
C ASN A 79 -9.34 4.51 -14.55
N ASN A 80 -10.36 3.72 -14.24
CA ASN A 80 -11.55 3.59 -15.09
C ASN A 80 -12.36 4.88 -15.11
N SER A 81 -12.45 5.60 -13.99
CA SER A 81 -13.15 6.88 -13.92
C SER A 81 -12.51 7.97 -14.77
N LEU A 82 -11.18 7.94 -14.95
CA LEU A 82 -10.47 8.81 -15.88
C LEU A 82 -10.83 8.51 -17.35
N LYS A 83 -11.07 7.23 -17.67
CA LYS A 83 -11.40 6.78 -19.03
C LYS A 83 -12.87 7.02 -19.38
N HIS A 84 -13.77 6.91 -18.41
CA HIS A 84 -15.22 6.84 -18.65
C HIS A 84 -16.06 7.90 -17.92
N ILE A 85 -15.43 8.89 -17.24
CA ILE A 85 -16.05 9.95 -16.42
C ILE A 85 -16.73 9.41 -15.15
N GLU A 86 -17.47 8.30 -15.24
CA GLU A 86 -18.08 7.55 -14.13
C GLU A 86 -17.72 6.06 -14.22
N ILE A 87 -17.64 5.38 -13.07
CA ILE A 87 -17.36 3.93 -13.02
C ILE A 87 -18.60 3.10 -13.38
N ASP A 88 -18.42 1.96 -14.08
CA ASP A 88 -19.51 1.02 -14.35
C ASP A 88 -19.95 0.34 -13.04
N PRO A 89 -21.20 0.51 -12.58
CA PRO A 89 -21.62 -0.03 -11.31
C PRO A 89 -21.60 -1.56 -11.21
N LYS A 90 -21.66 -2.26 -12.34
CA LYS A 90 -21.58 -3.73 -12.38
C LYS A 90 -20.16 -4.22 -12.17
N MET A 91 -19.16 -3.39 -12.45
CA MET A 91 -17.75 -3.73 -12.32
C MET A 91 -17.29 -3.65 -10.88
N TYR A 92 -17.79 -2.69 -10.09
CA TYR A 92 -17.34 -2.43 -8.72
C TYR A 92 -18.49 -2.31 -7.70
N PRO A 93 -19.32 -3.36 -7.53
CA PRO A 93 -20.46 -3.29 -6.63
C PRO A 93 -20.04 -3.05 -5.17
N ASP A 94 -18.95 -3.67 -4.73
CA ASP A 94 -18.46 -3.56 -3.35
C ASP A 94 -17.93 -2.14 -3.07
N LEU A 95 -17.10 -1.59 -3.97
CA LEU A 95 -16.62 -0.20 -3.87
C LEU A 95 -17.75 0.82 -3.88
N ILE A 96 -18.76 0.64 -4.74
CA ILE A 96 -19.88 1.59 -4.80
C ILE A 96 -20.76 1.50 -3.57
N SER A 97 -20.95 0.29 -3.04
CA SER A 97 -21.63 0.11 -1.77
C SER A 97 -20.90 0.80 -0.62
N GLN A 98 -19.57 0.87 -0.68
CA GLN A 98 -18.74 1.45 0.38
C GLN A 98 -18.54 2.96 0.23
N TYR A 99 -18.17 3.42 -0.96
CA TYR A 99 -17.70 4.77 -1.24
C TYR A 99 -18.66 5.61 -2.10
N GLY A 100 -19.79 5.03 -2.51
CA GLY A 100 -20.73 5.68 -3.44
C GLY A 100 -20.21 5.75 -4.89
N ASN A 101 -20.76 6.69 -5.66
CA ASN A 101 -20.37 6.85 -7.07
C ASN A 101 -18.99 7.50 -7.18
N LEU A 102 -18.00 6.72 -7.65
CA LEU A 102 -16.64 7.20 -7.85
C LEU A 102 -16.48 7.89 -9.21
N SER A 103 -15.78 9.03 -9.20
CA SER A 103 -15.29 9.71 -10.41
C SER A 103 -13.86 10.19 -10.17
N PHE A 104 -13.15 10.63 -11.21
CA PHE A 104 -11.78 11.15 -11.04
C PHE A 104 -11.71 12.37 -10.11
N ARG A 105 -12.84 13.04 -9.86
CA ARG A 105 -12.96 14.17 -8.92
C ARG A 105 -12.89 13.77 -7.45
N CYS A 106 -12.87 12.46 -7.15
CA CYS A 106 -12.59 11.97 -5.81
C CYS A 106 -11.17 12.33 -5.35
N LEU A 107 -10.22 12.55 -6.26
CA LEU A 107 -8.86 12.97 -5.90
C LEU A 107 -8.70 14.48 -6.01
N GLN A 108 -8.18 15.10 -4.95
CA GLN A 108 -7.99 16.55 -4.84
C GLN A 108 -6.64 16.87 -4.18
N GLU A 109 -5.96 17.92 -4.64
CA GLU A 109 -4.75 18.42 -3.96
C GLU A 109 -5.16 19.14 -2.67
N HIS A 110 -4.48 18.84 -1.56
CA HIS A 110 -4.65 19.53 -0.30
C HIS A 110 -3.35 19.52 0.50
N ASP A 111 -2.78 20.70 0.76
CA ASP A 111 -1.56 20.89 1.56
C ASP A 111 -0.41 19.93 1.19
N GLY A 112 -0.13 19.81 -0.10
CA GLY A 112 0.95 18.96 -0.62
C GLY A 112 0.61 17.47 -0.71
N LEU A 113 -0.59 17.07 -0.27
CA LEU A 113 -1.14 15.73 -0.37
C LEU A 113 -2.12 15.61 -1.54
N VAL A 114 -2.40 14.38 -1.95
CA VAL A 114 -3.55 14.08 -2.80
C VAL A 114 -4.55 13.27 -2.00
N VAL A 115 -5.65 13.94 -1.64
CA VAL A 115 -6.68 13.40 -0.78
C VAL A 115 -7.77 12.76 -1.64
N PHE A 116 -8.08 11.50 -1.34
CA PHE A 116 -9.32 10.87 -1.78
C PHE A 116 -10.45 11.35 -0.90
N LYS A 117 -11.50 11.91 -1.50
CA LYS A 117 -12.66 12.50 -0.82
C LYS A 117 -13.95 12.13 -1.50
N VAL A 118 -14.78 11.35 -0.82
CA VAL A 118 -16.15 10.96 -1.21
C VAL A 118 -16.98 10.78 0.05
N ASP A 119 -18.15 11.41 0.11
CA ASP A 119 -19.10 11.30 1.23
C ASP A 119 -18.43 11.26 2.62
N GLU A 120 -18.41 10.09 3.26
CA GLU A 120 -17.90 9.86 4.63
C GLU A 120 -16.41 9.45 4.68
N TYR A 121 -15.72 9.48 3.55
CA TYR A 121 -14.32 9.10 3.43
C TYR A 121 -13.45 10.28 2.96
N GLN A 122 -12.37 10.52 3.68
CA GLN A 122 -11.37 11.53 3.35
C GLN A 122 -9.98 11.07 3.82
N PHE A 123 -9.04 10.82 2.91
CA PHE A 123 -7.69 10.33 3.30
C PHE A 123 -6.61 10.56 2.24
N ASP A 124 -5.34 10.53 2.62
CA ASP A 124 -4.21 10.61 1.68
C ASP A 124 -4.14 9.37 0.79
N PHE A 125 -4.58 9.52 -0.46
CA PHE A 125 -4.62 8.42 -1.44
C PHE A 125 -3.22 7.91 -1.78
N SER A 126 -2.22 8.80 -1.80
CA SER A 126 -0.85 8.44 -2.15
C SER A 126 -0.24 7.52 -1.10
N ARG A 127 -0.38 7.86 0.18
CA ARG A 127 0.16 7.06 1.29
C ARG A 127 -0.63 5.79 1.57
N VAL A 128 -1.96 5.90 1.57
CA VAL A 128 -2.83 4.81 2.00
C VAL A 128 -3.01 3.75 0.91
N VAL A 129 -3.07 4.17 -0.36
CA VAL A 129 -3.41 3.29 -1.49
C VAL A 129 -2.21 3.06 -2.40
N LEU A 130 -1.58 4.12 -2.91
CA LEU A 130 -0.55 3.96 -3.95
C LEU A 130 0.77 3.42 -3.41
N ARG A 131 1.35 4.02 -2.36
CA ARG A 131 2.64 3.58 -1.79
C ARG A 131 2.64 2.09 -1.51
N PRO A 132 1.64 1.54 -0.80
CA PRO A 132 1.71 0.15 -0.41
C PRO A 132 1.54 -0.82 -1.61
N ILE A 133 0.85 -0.40 -2.68
CA ILE A 133 0.82 -1.17 -3.94
C ILE A 133 2.14 -1.04 -4.71
N ILE A 134 2.73 0.15 -4.73
CA ILE A 134 4.03 0.39 -5.38
C ILE A 134 5.10 -0.47 -4.71
N GLU A 135 5.11 -0.56 -3.39
CA GLU A 135 5.97 -1.45 -2.60
C GLU A 135 5.81 -2.91 -3.05
N VAL A 136 4.59 -3.41 -3.23
CA VAL A 136 4.35 -4.76 -3.79
C VAL A 136 4.97 -4.92 -5.18
N PHE A 137 5.00 -3.89 -6.02
CA PHE A 137 5.62 -3.99 -7.35
C PHE A 137 7.14 -3.76 -7.37
N THR A 138 7.73 -3.21 -6.31
CA THR A 138 9.13 -2.77 -6.29
C THR A 138 10.01 -3.58 -5.36
N ARG A 139 9.46 -4.14 -4.27
CA ARG A 139 10.19 -4.97 -3.30
C ARG A 139 10.66 -6.29 -3.88
N TRP A 140 10.11 -6.70 -5.02
CA TRP A 140 10.41 -7.97 -5.64
C TRP A 140 11.69 -7.88 -6.45
N VAL A 141 12.69 -8.64 -6.04
CA VAL A 141 13.92 -8.86 -6.80
C VAL A 141 13.71 -10.18 -7.55
N PHE A 142 13.43 -10.05 -8.84
CA PHE A 142 13.31 -11.19 -9.73
C PHE A 142 14.70 -11.56 -10.24
N ASP A 143 15.23 -12.69 -9.81
CA ASP A 143 16.52 -13.21 -10.28
C ASP A 143 16.33 -13.96 -11.60
N GLU A 144 15.20 -14.65 -11.75
CA GLU A 144 14.86 -15.45 -12.92
C GLU A 144 13.46 -15.15 -13.48
N VAL A 145 13.16 -15.65 -14.69
CA VAL A 145 11.85 -15.46 -15.33
C VAL A 145 10.75 -16.21 -14.58
N GLU A 146 11.12 -17.33 -13.97
CA GLU A 146 10.31 -18.17 -13.11
C GLU A 146 9.73 -17.38 -11.92
N ASP A 147 10.53 -16.50 -11.31
CA ASP A 147 10.08 -15.65 -10.20
C ASP A 147 8.97 -14.68 -10.64
N VAL A 148 9.10 -14.11 -11.85
CA VAL A 148 8.09 -13.23 -12.45
C VAL A 148 6.79 -14.00 -12.73
N ILE A 149 6.93 -15.27 -13.14
CA ILE A 149 5.82 -16.18 -13.39
C ILE A 149 5.10 -16.50 -12.07
N GLU A 150 5.82 -16.88 -11.04
CA GLU A 150 5.27 -17.17 -9.71
C GLU A 150 4.58 -15.93 -9.11
N PHE A 151 5.17 -14.74 -9.26
CA PHE A 151 4.54 -13.47 -8.87
C PHE A 151 3.22 -13.24 -9.58
N ALA A 152 3.25 -13.39 -10.91
CA ALA A 152 2.06 -13.20 -11.72
C ALA A 152 0.95 -14.13 -11.26
N LEU A 153 1.27 -15.35 -10.84
CA LEU A 153 0.32 -16.32 -10.31
C LEU A 153 -0.09 -16.09 -8.85
N GLY A 154 0.60 -15.20 -8.12
CA GLY A 154 0.41 -15.03 -6.68
C GLY A 154 0.92 -16.23 -5.88
N GLU A 155 1.82 -17.02 -6.47
CA GLU A 155 2.41 -18.22 -5.88
C GLU A 155 3.82 -17.94 -5.31
N TYR A 156 4.42 -16.81 -5.69
CA TYR A 156 5.71 -16.41 -5.16
C TYR A 156 5.57 -15.98 -3.70
N PRO A 157 6.46 -16.45 -2.81
CA PRO A 157 6.39 -16.15 -1.39
C PRO A 157 6.46 -14.64 -1.17
N PHE A 158 5.34 -14.06 -0.74
CA PHE A 158 5.36 -12.77 -0.08
C PHE A 158 5.83 -13.01 1.34
N ASP A 159 7.14 -13.04 1.52
CA ASP A 159 7.73 -13.14 2.84
C ASP A 159 7.58 -11.77 3.52
N LYS A 160 6.48 -11.65 4.28
CA LYS A 160 6.16 -10.44 5.05
C LYS A 160 7.23 -10.17 6.12
N GLU A 161 7.91 -11.22 6.58
CA GLU A 161 9.03 -11.13 7.53
C GLU A 161 10.32 -10.71 6.81
N ALA A 162 10.68 -11.29 5.67
CA ALA A 162 11.83 -10.81 4.88
C ALA A 162 11.65 -9.38 4.30
N CYS A 163 10.45 -8.82 4.39
CA CYS A 163 10.12 -7.47 3.94
C CYS A 163 10.29 -6.36 5.00
N ASP A 164 10.37 -6.72 6.29
CA ASP A 164 10.65 -5.79 7.41
C ASP A 164 11.92 -6.21 8.19
N VAL A 165 12.51 -7.38 7.87
CA VAL A 165 13.87 -7.70 8.27
C VAL A 165 14.80 -6.98 7.30
N ASP A 166 14.99 -5.67 7.51
CA ASP A 166 16.37 -5.21 7.52
C ASP A 166 17.10 -6.22 8.39
N ASP A 167 18.10 -6.88 7.82
CA ASP A 167 18.94 -7.88 8.48
C ASP A 167 19.69 -7.15 9.60
N PHE A 168 18.96 -6.75 10.65
CA PHE A 168 19.43 -5.95 11.76
C PHE A 168 20.21 -6.92 12.63
N ASP A 169 21.39 -7.29 12.17
CA ASP A 169 22.38 -7.94 13.01
C ASP A 169 22.65 -7.08 14.26
N ASP A 170 22.42 -5.77 14.18
CA ASP A 170 22.51 -4.83 15.30
C ASP A 170 21.22 -4.78 16.14
N PRO A 171 21.24 -5.26 17.40
CA PRO A 171 20.10 -5.20 18.30
C PRO A 171 19.71 -3.76 18.69
N ILE A 172 20.60 -2.76 18.53
CA ILE A 172 20.26 -1.35 18.78
C ILE A 172 19.27 -0.86 17.74
N ASP A 173 19.49 -1.16 16.46
CA ASP A 173 18.60 -0.75 15.39
C ASP A 173 17.22 -1.41 15.52
N GLN A 174 17.19 -2.71 15.87
CA GLN A 174 15.94 -3.41 16.22
C GLN A 174 15.15 -2.70 17.32
N MET A 175 15.85 -2.19 18.34
CA MET A 175 15.22 -1.44 19.44
C MET A 175 14.79 -0.03 19.01
N ILE A 176 15.53 0.62 18.12
CA ILE A 176 15.16 1.93 17.57
C ILE A 176 13.84 1.79 16.81
N ASP A 177 13.71 0.80 15.94
CA ASP A 177 12.50 0.59 15.15
C ASP A 177 11.31 0.22 16.05
N TYR A 178 11.51 -0.69 17.00
CA TYR A 178 10.51 -1.00 18.02
C TYR A 178 10.22 0.17 18.99
N CYS A 179 10.98 1.26 19.00
CA CYS A 179 10.63 2.45 19.78
C CYS A 179 10.00 3.55 18.92
N ASN A 180 10.13 3.46 17.59
CA ASN A 180 9.70 4.48 16.63
C ASN A 180 8.84 3.84 15.54
N PRO A 181 7.64 3.33 15.89
CA PRO A 181 6.77 2.66 14.92
C PRO A 181 6.26 3.65 13.90
N THR A 182 6.01 3.15 12.69
CA THR A 182 5.25 3.90 11.68
C THR A 182 3.76 3.60 11.81
N CYS A 183 2.93 4.46 11.23
CA CYS A 183 1.48 4.26 11.21
C CYS A 183 1.06 3.15 10.24
N LEU A 184 0.29 2.16 10.67
CA LEU A 184 -0.26 1.08 9.84
C LEU A 184 -1.01 1.59 8.59
N ASP A 185 -1.68 2.74 8.68
CA ASP A 185 -2.53 3.25 7.60
C ASP A 185 -1.77 4.15 6.61
N CYS A 186 -0.91 5.05 7.11
CA CYS A 186 -0.19 6.02 6.26
C CYS A 186 1.33 5.87 6.27
N GLY A 187 1.89 4.91 7.00
CA GLY A 187 3.32 4.57 7.12
C GLY A 187 4.25 5.74 7.47
N GLU A 188 3.69 6.78 8.09
CA GLU A 188 4.46 7.90 8.63
C GLU A 188 4.74 7.67 10.12
N ASP A 189 5.85 8.22 10.59
CA ASP A 189 6.17 8.34 12.02
C ASP A 189 5.07 9.10 12.76
N GLU A 190 4.92 8.88 14.07
CA GLU A 190 3.87 9.51 14.89
C GLU A 190 3.81 11.05 14.71
N GLU A 191 4.98 11.71 14.67
CA GLU A 191 5.07 13.18 14.54
C GLU A 191 4.61 13.72 13.17
N LYS A 192 4.72 12.90 12.11
CA LYS A 192 4.35 13.28 10.74
C LYS A 192 3.00 12.71 10.31
N CYS A 193 2.45 11.79 11.10
CA CYS A 193 1.19 11.14 10.80
C CYS A 193 0.04 12.14 10.79
N ARG A 194 -0.68 12.19 9.67
CA ARG A 194 -1.88 13.02 9.50
C ARG A 194 -3.18 12.23 9.54
N CYS A 195 -3.15 10.96 9.96
CA CYS A 195 -4.36 10.12 10.02
C CYS A 195 -5.47 10.72 10.88
N ALA A 196 -5.13 11.47 11.93
CA ALA A 196 -6.10 12.20 12.76
C ALA A 196 -6.93 13.26 12.01
N GLU A 197 -6.50 13.69 10.82
CA GLU A 197 -7.21 14.63 9.95
C GLU A 197 -8.14 13.92 8.94
N PHE A 198 -8.11 12.59 8.91
CA PHE A 198 -8.80 11.76 7.92
C PHE A 198 -10.10 11.18 8.48
N LEU A 199 -11.05 10.97 7.57
CA LEU A 199 -12.37 10.40 7.86
C LEU A 199 -12.49 9.05 7.17
N TYR A 200 -13.00 8.08 7.91
CA TYR A 200 -13.18 6.72 7.45
C TYR A 200 -14.57 6.22 7.86
N ALA A 201 -15.57 6.54 7.03
CA ALA A 201 -16.97 6.34 7.37
C ALA A 201 -17.36 7.11 8.65
N ASP A 202 -17.76 6.37 9.69
CA ASP A 202 -18.21 6.92 10.97
C ASP A 202 -17.05 7.26 11.92
N ASP A 203 -15.83 6.82 11.61
CA ASP A 203 -14.66 6.96 12.48
C ASP A 203 -13.65 7.98 11.93
N ASN A 204 -13.00 8.71 12.84
CA ASN A 204 -11.81 9.47 12.49
C ASN A 204 -10.62 8.53 12.45
N GLY A 205 -9.66 8.82 11.57
CA GLY A 205 -8.37 8.18 11.63
C GLY A 205 -7.62 8.53 12.90
N GLU A 206 -6.61 7.72 13.20
CA GLU A 206 -5.68 7.95 14.31
C GLU A 206 -4.31 7.37 13.95
N PHE A 207 -3.30 7.73 14.72
CA PHE A 207 -2.02 7.04 14.62
C PHE A 207 -2.17 5.62 15.16
N ARG A 208 -1.97 4.62 14.29
CA ARG A 208 -2.02 3.20 14.64
C ARG A 208 -0.63 2.61 14.48
N PRO A 209 0.15 2.43 15.55
CA PRO A 209 1.52 1.96 15.43
C PRO A 209 1.57 0.54 14.85
N ASP A 210 2.43 0.34 13.84
CA ASP A 210 2.75 -0.95 13.26
C ASP A 210 3.83 -1.63 14.11
N TRP A 211 3.39 -2.24 15.20
CA TRP A 211 4.27 -3.02 16.06
C TRP A 211 4.45 -4.44 15.52
N ASP A 212 5.69 -4.90 15.53
CA ASP A 212 5.99 -6.33 15.40
C ASP A 212 5.48 -7.06 16.66
N GLU A 213 4.43 -7.87 16.50
CA GLU A 213 3.83 -8.65 17.58
C GLU A 213 4.77 -9.73 18.13
N ASP A 214 5.76 -10.16 17.32
CA ASP A 214 6.72 -11.20 17.66
C ASP A 214 8.06 -10.65 18.22
N PHE A 215 8.16 -9.32 18.40
CA PHE A 215 9.36 -8.68 18.94
C PHE A 215 9.67 -9.11 20.38
N ASP A 216 10.75 -9.88 20.57
CA ASP A 216 11.24 -10.24 21.90
C ASP A 216 12.15 -9.15 22.48
N PHE A 217 11.52 -8.16 23.12
CA PHE A 217 12.19 -7.05 23.80
C PHE A 217 13.33 -7.50 24.72
N ASP A 218 13.12 -8.58 25.47
CA ASP A 218 14.11 -9.08 26.42
C ASP A 218 15.32 -9.69 25.71
N ALA A 219 15.09 -10.44 24.63
CA ALA A 219 16.16 -11.01 23.82
C ALA A 219 17.01 -9.89 23.20
N VAL A 220 16.38 -8.87 22.62
CA VAL A 220 17.07 -7.72 22.02
C VAL A 220 17.85 -6.95 23.08
N MET A 221 17.23 -6.56 24.19
CA MET A 221 17.90 -5.82 25.27
C MET A 221 19.09 -6.57 25.88
N SER A 222 19.00 -7.90 25.97
CA SER A 222 20.11 -8.73 26.46
C SER A 222 21.33 -8.72 25.54
N ARG A 223 21.14 -8.49 24.24
CA ARG A 223 22.22 -8.34 23.24
C ARG A 223 22.80 -6.92 23.24
N ILE A 224 22.00 -5.90 23.54
CA ILE A 224 22.45 -4.49 23.66
C ILE A 224 23.31 -4.29 24.91
N SER A 225 22.86 -4.81 26.06
CA SER A 225 23.48 -4.51 27.36
C SER A 225 23.69 -5.75 28.20
N GLY A 226 24.95 -6.10 28.45
CA GLY A 226 25.33 -7.20 29.36
C GLY A 226 24.98 -6.96 30.84
N ALA A 227 24.50 -5.76 31.19
CA ALA A 227 23.96 -5.46 32.51
C ALA A 227 22.44 -5.70 32.61
N TYR A 228 21.76 -5.91 31.47
CA TYR A 228 20.33 -6.23 31.45
C TYR A 228 20.06 -7.54 32.17
N ARG A 229 19.07 -7.54 33.06
CA ARG A 229 18.57 -8.74 33.72
C ARG A 229 17.08 -8.81 33.47
N LYS A 230 16.66 -9.91 32.84
CA LYS A 230 15.26 -10.25 32.62
C LYS A 230 14.59 -10.34 34.01
N ASN A 231 13.50 -9.59 34.21
CA ASN A 231 12.71 -9.62 35.45
C ASN A 231 11.67 -10.73 35.41
#